data_AF-A0A183H925-F1
#
_entry.id   AF-A0A183H925-F1
#
_cell.length_a   1.000
_cell.length_b   1.000
_cell.length_c   1.000
_cell.angle_alpha   90.00
_cell.angle_beta   90.00
_cell.angle_gamma   90.00
#
_symmetry.space_group_name_H-M   'P 1'
#
loop_
_entity.id
_entity.type
_entity.pdbx_description
1 polymer ?
#
loop_
_entity_poly.entity_id
_entity_poly.type
_entity_poly.pdbx_seq_one_letter_code
_entity_poly.pdbx_strand_id
1 'polypeptide(L)'
;MSVNTSSTPDGRGVLIYNGEMILLYTEQVNCHFEDGPDNIFRGNKSGNLYLTSHRVIFINRKNDSLRSFSMPFHCMKDVKLEQPVFGANFLKGIAVAQPGGEYFVNFKPRHICWMKPYNLHELILGNWNGEVTWKLTFSKGGCIDFGMALLRAVDMGLLLL
;
A
#
# COMPACT_ATOMS: atom_id res chain seq x y z
N MET A 1 -8.21 -0.77 -1.93
CA MET A 1 -6.86 -0.84 -1.33
C MET A 1 -6.98 -1.00 0.19
N SER A 2 -5.93 -1.40 0.90
CA SER A 2 -5.95 -1.51 2.38
C SER A 2 -4.65 -1.02 3.03
N VAL A 3 -4.74 -0.51 4.27
CA VAL A 3 -3.65 0.13 5.01
C VAL A 3 -3.45 -0.61 6.34
N ASN A 4 -2.20 -0.87 6.72
CA ASN A 4 -1.78 -1.51 7.98
C ASN A 4 -2.37 -2.91 8.25
N THR A 5 -2.81 -3.63 7.21
CA THR A 5 -3.37 -4.98 7.31
C THR A 5 -2.40 -6.09 6.92
N SER A 6 -1.35 -5.78 6.15
CA SER A 6 -0.55 -6.78 5.43
C SER A 6 0.85 -6.97 6.02
N SER A 7 1.04 -6.59 7.28
CA SER A 7 2.29 -6.74 8.02
C SER A 7 2.12 -7.63 9.24
N THR A 8 3.13 -8.45 9.55
CA THR A 8 3.20 -9.21 10.81
C THR A 8 3.16 -8.27 12.02
N PRO A 9 2.74 -8.72 13.21
CA PRO A 9 2.76 -7.92 14.44
C PRO A 9 4.15 -7.31 14.75
N ASP A 10 5.22 -8.00 14.37
CA ASP A 10 6.60 -7.53 14.53
C ASP A 10 7.03 -6.44 13.51
N GLY A 11 6.18 -6.14 12.52
CA GLY A 11 6.42 -5.16 11.47
C GLY A 11 7.53 -5.51 10.47
N ARG A 12 8.11 -6.72 10.55
CA ARG A 12 9.23 -7.16 9.71
C ARG A 12 8.80 -8.06 8.54
N GLY A 13 7.74 -8.83 8.71
CA GLY A 13 7.21 -9.75 7.71
C GLY A 13 5.99 -9.19 6.98
N VAL A 14 5.66 -9.80 5.85
CA VAL A 14 4.46 -9.56 5.05
C VAL A 14 3.44 -10.67 5.30
N LEU A 15 2.17 -10.29 5.45
CA LEU A 15 1.06 -11.23 5.54
C LEU A 15 0.46 -11.44 4.15
N ILE A 16 0.41 -12.70 3.72
CA ILE A 16 0.02 -13.14 2.38
C ILE A 16 -1.11 -14.18 2.53
N TYR A 17 -2.11 -14.12 1.67
CA TYR A 17 -3.22 -15.06 1.71
C TYR A 17 -2.82 -16.45 1.19
N ASN A 18 -3.55 -17.49 1.59
CA ASN A 18 -3.28 -18.85 1.11
C ASN A 18 -3.49 -18.90 -0.42
N GLY A 19 -2.47 -19.36 -1.15
CA GLY A 19 -2.45 -19.38 -2.63
C GLY A 19 -1.95 -18.08 -3.30
N GLU A 20 -1.71 -17.01 -2.55
CA GLU A 20 -1.07 -15.80 -3.09
C GLU A 20 0.46 -16.01 -3.17
N MET A 21 1.04 -15.81 -4.36
CA MET A 21 2.48 -16.00 -4.60
C MET A 21 3.21 -14.66 -4.71
N ILE A 22 4.42 -14.57 -4.17
CA ILE A 22 5.32 -13.41 -4.39
C ILE A 22 6.04 -13.61 -5.72
N LEU A 23 5.82 -12.69 -6.66
CA LEU A 23 6.45 -12.70 -7.98
C LEU A 23 7.77 -11.94 -7.98
N LEU A 24 7.78 -10.73 -7.40
CA LEU A 24 8.96 -9.89 -7.32
C LEU A 24 9.08 -9.24 -5.95
N TYR A 25 10.32 -9.02 -5.54
CA TYR A 25 10.67 -8.35 -4.29
C TYR A 25 11.73 -7.29 -4.56
N THR A 26 11.52 -6.08 -4.04
CA THR A 26 12.50 -5.00 -4.14
C THR A 26 12.63 -4.27 -2.81
N GLU A 27 13.88 -4.01 -2.41
CA GLU A 27 14.21 -3.27 -1.19
C GLU A 27 14.43 -1.78 -1.47
N GLN A 28 14.35 -0.97 -0.42
CA GLN A 28 14.71 0.46 -0.45
C GLN A 28 13.96 1.25 -1.51
N VAL A 29 12.64 1.01 -1.57
CA VAL A 29 11.72 1.81 -2.37
C VAL A 29 11.20 2.94 -1.51
N ASN A 30 11.26 4.15 -2.06
CA ASN A 30 10.66 5.34 -1.47
C ASN A 30 9.26 5.53 -2.06
N CYS A 31 8.26 5.60 -1.19
CA CYS A 31 6.87 5.78 -1.53
C CYS A 31 6.41 7.16 -1.05
N HIS A 32 5.91 7.95 -1.99
CA HIS A 32 5.37 9.28 -1.77
C HIS A 32 3.90 9.32 -2.20
N PHE A 33 3.07 10.01 -1.43
CA PHE A 33 1.66 10.22 -1.72
C PHE A 33 1.42 11.72 -1.92
N GLU A 34 0.80 12.11 -3.02
CA GLU A 34 0.54 13.53 -3.34
C GLU A 34 -0.76 14.02 -2.67
N ASP A 35 -1.86 13.26 -2.79
CA ASP A 35 -3.20 13.64 -2.31
C ASP A 35 -3.73 12.69 -1.22
N GLY A 36 -2.96 12.54 -0.14
CA GLY A 36 -3.34 11.69 0.97
C GLY A 36 -4.49 12.30 1.82
N PRO A 37 -5.63 11.62 2.00
CA PRO A 37 -6.76 12.11 2.82
C PRO A 37 -6.38 12.30 4.30
N ASP A 38 -5.43 11.49 4.77
CA ASP A 38 -5.11 11.27 6.16
C ASP A 38 -3.67 11.61 6.46
N ASN A 39 -3.41 12.00 7.71
CA ASN A 39 -2.06 12.23 8.24
C ASN A 39 -1.14 11.01 8.10
N ILE A 40 -1.70 9.81 7.88
CA ILE A 40 -0.98 8.55 7.69
C ILE A 40 -0.12 8.60 6.41
N PHE A 41 -0.60 9.24 5.34
CA PHE A 41 0.07 9.32 4.04
C PHE A 41 1.11 10.43 3.94
N ARG A 42 1.20 11.32 4.94
CA ARG A 42 2.12 12.46 4.92
C ARG A 42 3.59 12.03 5.00
N GLY A 43 4.42 12.70 4.20
CA GLY A 43 5.87 12.51 4.20
C GLY A 43 6.33 11.32 3.37
N ASN A 44 7.64 11.19 3.22
CA ASN A 44 8.26 10.14 2.40
C ASN A 44 8.44 8.85 3.20
N LYS A 45 7.83 7.77 2.71
CA LYS A 45 7.85 6.44 3.34
C LYS A 45 8.92 5.61 2.65
N SER A 46 9.76 4.91 3.41
CA SER A 46 10.84 4.12 2.81
C SER A 46 10.78 2.69 3.30
N GLY A 47 10.80 1.74 2.36
CA GLY A 47 10.46 0.38 2.70
C GLY A 47 10.75 -0.63 1.61
N ASN A 48 10.10 -1.77 1.77
CA ASN A 48 10.20 -2.90 0.86
C ASN A 48 8.91 -3.01 0.05
N LEU A 49 9.03 -3.45 -1.19
CA LEU A 49 7.93 -3.60 -2.12
C LEU A 49 7.86 -5.06 -2.56
N TYR A 50 6.65 -5.61 -2.52
CA TYR A 50 6.34 -6.98 -2.94
C TYR A 50 5.29 -6.90 -4.05
N LEU A 51 5.57 -7.51 -5.19
CA LEU A 51 4.58 -7.79 -6.22
C LEU A 51 4.09 -9.21 -6.00
N THR A 52 2.79 -9.38 -5.76
CA THR A 52 2.17 -10.70 -5.64
C THR A 52 1.33 -11.02 -6.87
N SER A 53 0.69 -12.20 -6.88
CA SER A 53 -0.26 -12.60 -7.91
C SER A 53 -1.55 -11.77 -7.95
N HIS A 54 -1.88 -11.02 -6.90
CA HIS A 54 -3.15 -10.27 -6.81
C HIS A 54 -2.99 -8.76 -6.54
N ARG A 55 -1.85 -8.34 -5.99
CA ARG A 55 -1.67 -6.97 -5.49
C ARG A 55 -0.20 -6.58 -5.37
N VAL A 56 0.01 -5.29 -5.19
CA VAL A 56 1.28 -4.74 -4.72
C VAL A 56 1.19 -4.49 -3.23
N ILE A 57 2.20 -4.90 -2.47
CA ILE A 57 2.30 -4.67 -1.03
C ILE A 57 3.56 -3.87 -0.75
N PHE A 58 3.41 -2.70 -0.16
CA PHE A 58 4.48 -1.90 0.39
C PHE A 58 4.55 -2.09 1.90
N ILE A 59 5.73 -2.39 2.44
CA ILE A 59 5.99 -2.51 3.87
C ILE A 59 7.00 -1.44 4.27
N ASN A 60 6.58 -0.52 5.13
CA ASN A 60 7.45 0.53 5.63
C ASN A 60 8.44 -0.04 6.65
N ARG A 61 9.73 0.26 6.44
CA ARG A 61 10.80 -0.16 7.35
C ARG A 61 11.04 0.87 8.46
N LYS A 62 10.53 2.09 8.31
CA LYS A 62 10.63 3.16 9.31
C LYS A 62 9.51 3.05 10.36
N ASN A 63 9.76 3.63 11.53
CA ASN A 63 8.76 3.75 12.58
C ASN A 63 7.77 4.88 12.24
N ASP A 64 6.73 4.53 11.50
CA ASP A 64 5.73 5.47 10.99
C ASP A 64 4.32 4.95 11.25
N SER A 65 3.34 5.84 11.18
CA SER A 65 1.91 5.50 11.25
C SER A 65 1.51 4.58 10.10
N LEU A 66 2.12 4.74 8.92
CA LEU A 66 1.97 3.81 7.80
C LEU A 66 2.98 2.66 7.93
N ARG A 67 2.51 1.48 8.33
CA ARG A 67 3.28 0.23 8.43
C ARG A 67 3.22 -0.59 7.15
N SER A 68 2.03 -0.78 6.59
CA SER A 68 1.85 -1.50 5.34
C SER A 68 0.83 -0.80 4.47
N PHE A 69 1.03 -0.84 3.17
CA PHE A 69 0.06 -0.35 2.20
C PHE A 69 -0.11 -1.39 1.11
N SER A 70 -1.33 -1.88 0.90
CA SER A 70 -1.62 -2.90 -0.11
C SER A 70 -2.61 -2.41 -1.16
N MET A 71 -2.25 -2.61 -2.42
CA MET A 71 -2.95 -2.12 -3.60
C MET A 71 -3.29 -3.30 -4.53
N PRO A 72 -4.54 -3.78 -4.52
CA PRO A 72 -5.01 -4.74 -5.52
C PRO A 72 -4.94 -4.19 -6.94
N PHE A 73 -4.73 -5.04 -7.93
CA PHE A 73 -4.62 -4.63 -9.34
C PHE A 73 -5.88 -3.89 -9.83
N HIS A 74 -7.06 -4.37 -9.46
CA HIS A 74 -8.34 -3.74 -9.82
C HIS A 74 -8.56 -2.36 -9.16
N CYS A 75 -7.75 -1.99 -8.16
CA CYS A 75 -7.79 -0.68 -7.53
C CYS A 75 -6.77 0.30 -8.12
N MET A 76 -5.90 -0.12 -9.03
CA MET A 76 -4.88 0.72 -9.61
C MET A 76 -5.33 1.26 -10.97
N LYS A 77 -5.19 2.57 -11.14
CA LYS A 77 -5.47 3.30 -12.39
C LYS A 77 -4.25 4.10 -12.81
N ASP A 78 -4.13 4.36 -14.11
CA ASP A 78 -3.12 5.25 -14.70
C ASP A 78 -1.68 4.96 -14.24
N VAL A 79 -1.33 3.67 -14.13
CA VAL A 79 0.03 3.25 -13.77
C VAL A 79 0.98 3.56 -14.92
N LYS A 80 2.02 4.34 -14.62
CA LYS A 80 3.03 4.79 -15.59
C LYS A 80 4.43 4.53 -15.04
N LEU A 81 5.28 3.97 -15.89
CA LEU A 81 6.71 3.85 -15.66
C LEU A 81 7.43 5.01 -16.34
N GLU A 82 8.03 5.88 -15.55
CA GLU A 82 8.80 7.02 -16.05
C GLU A 82 10.30 6.82 -15.84
N GLN A 83 11.05 7.03 -16.91
CA GLN A 83 12.50 6.91 -16.98
C GLN A 83 13.11 8.28 -17.33
N PRO A 84 13.35 9.15 -16.35
CA PRO A 84 13.99 10.43 -16.60
C PRO A 84 15.44 10.21 -17.06
N VAL A 85 15.90 11.01 -18.04
CA VAL A 85 17.29 10.97 -18.55
C VAL A 85 18.31 11.19 -17.42
N PHE A 86 17.94 12.04 -16.46
CA PHE A 86 18.71 12.28 -15.24
C PHE A 86 17.81 12.04 -14.02
N GLY A 87 18.14 11.03 -13.23
CA GLY A 87 17.43 10.71 -11.99
C GLY A 87 17.14 9.23 -11.83
N ALA A 88 16.47 8.88 -10.73
CA ALA A 88 16.01 7.53 -10.50
C ALA A 88 14.67 7.28 -11.20
N ASN A 89 14.51 6.12 -11.80
CA ASN A 89 13.25 5.67 -12.37
C ASN A 89 12.17 5.62 -11.29
N PHE A 90 10.94 5.99 -11.67
CA PHE A 90 9.81 5.94 -10.77
C PHE A 90 8.56 5.36 -11.44
N LEU A 91 7.75 4.73 -10.62
CA LEU A 91 6.40 4.34 -10.98
C LEU A 91 5.44 5.35 -10.36
N LYS A 92 4.51 5.86 -11.16
CA LYS A 92 3.42 6.72 -10.69
C LYS A 92 2.10 6.05 -11.04
N GLY A 93 1.11 6.20 -10.19
CA GLY A 93 -0.23 5.71 -10.45
C GLY A 93 -1.23 6.25 -9.44
N ILE A 94 -2.49 5.91 -9.68
CA ILE A 94 -3.61 6.25 -8.81
C ILE A 94 -4.09 4.97 -8.16
N ALA A 95 -4.24 4.97 -6.83
CA ALA A 95 -4.86 3.88 -6.10
C ALA A 95 -6.23 4.34 -5.57
N VAL A 96 -7.26 3.57 -5.91
CA VAL A 96 -8.65 3.85 -5.58
C VAL A 96 -9.07 3.03 -4.37
N ALA A 97 -9.80 3.68 -3.45
CA ALA A 97 -10.49 2.98 -2.38
C ALA A 97 -11.47 1.95 -2.94
N GLN A 98 -11.62 0.80 -2.28
CA GLN A 98 -12.76 -0.05 -2.65
C GLN A 98 -14.04 0.56 -2.08
N PRO A 99 -15.14 0.58 -2.84
CA PRO A 99 -16.46 0.88 -2.30
C PRO A 99 -16.75 -0.11 -1.15
N GLY A 100 -16.91 0.38 0.08
CA GLY A 100 -17.12 -0.46 1.27
C GLY A 100 -15.86 -1.10 1.87
N GLY A 101 -14.65 -0.67 1.47
CA GLY A 101 -13.39 -1.16 2.04
C GLY A 101 -13.13 -0.62 3.45
N GLU A 102 -13.15 -1.51 4.44
CA GLU A 102 -12.83 -1.20 5.84
C GLU A 102 -11.32 -0.96 6.02
N TYR A 103 -10.93 0.17 6.63
CA TYR A 103 -9.58 0.37 7.15
C TYR A 103 -9.62 0.36 8.67
N PHE A 104 -8.84 -0.52 9.31
CA PHE A 104 -8.63 -0.48 10.76
C PHE A 104 -7.74 0.72 11.11
N VAL A 105 -8.34 1.83 11.53
CA VAL A 105 -7.60 2.87 12.24
C VAL A 105 -7.25 2.32 13.63
N ASN A 106 -5.96 2.01 13.83
CA ASN A 106 -5.45 1.71 15.18
C ASN A 106 -5.49 2.99 16.00
N PHE A 107 -6.63 3.30 16.61
CA PHE A 107 -6.73 4.32 17.62
C PHE A 107 -6.06 3.76 18.88
N LYS A 108 -4.82 4.19 19.19
CA LYS A 108 -4.28 3.99 20.54
C LYS A 108 -4.95 5.02 21.45
N PRO A 109 -5.81 4.62 22.39
CA PRO A 109 -6.34 5.57 23.36
C PRO A 109 -5.18 5.96 24.29
N ARG A 110 -4.69 7.18 24.18
CA ARG A 110 -3.84 7.76 25.23
C ARG A 110 -4.77 8.15 26.37
N HIS A 111 -4.74 7.34 27.42
CA HIS A 111 -5.51 7.48 28.66
C HIS A 111 -7.01 7.19 28.49
N ILE A 112 -7.43 5.99 28.91
CA ILE A 112 -8.48 5.80 29.93
C ILE A 112 -8.56 4.32 30.33
N CYS A 113 -8.48 4.14 31.64
CA CYS A 113 -8.67 2.91 32.40
C CYS A 113 -10.17 2.58 32.50
N TRP A 114 -10.47 1.31 32.78
CA TRP A 114 -11.75 0.66 33.10
C TRP A 114 -12.54 0.08 31.93
N MET A 115 -12.45 -1.26 31.80
CA MET A 115 -13.42 -2.13 31.11
C MET A 115 -14.84 -1.77 31.54
N LYS A 116 -15.74 -1.55 30.57
CA LYS A 116 -17.22 -1.78 30.60
C LYS A 116 -17.73 -1.93 29.15
N PRO A 117 -18.92 -2.53 28.97
CA PRO A 117 -19.18 -3.68 28.10
C PRO A 117 -19.27 -3.32 26.61
N TYR A 118 -19.02 -4.32 25.78
CA TYR A 118 -19.12 -4.29 24.33
C TYR A 118 -20.40 -3.59 23.82
N ASN A 119 -20.31 -2.31 23.51
CA ASN A 119 -21.23 -1.64 22.61
C ASN A 119 -20.64 -1.76 21.20
N LEU A 120 -21.26 -2.63 20.40
CA LEU A 120 -20.88 -3.00 19.03
C LEU A 120 -21.02 -1.85 18.01
N HIS A 121 -21.13 -0.60 18.45
CA HIS A 121 -21.50 0.55 17.63
C HIS A 121 -20.50 1.71 17.63
N GLU A 122 -19.29 1.53 18.19
CA GLU A 122 -18.21 2.54 18.12
C GLU A 122 -16.94 2.02 17.41
N LEU A 123 -17.10 1.09 16.47
CA LEU A 123 -16.20 0.96 15.33
C LEU A 123 -16.66 1.98 14.30
N ILE A 124 -16.20 3.24 14.40
CA ILE A 124 -16.33 4.15 13.28
C ILE A 124 -15.42 3.60 12.18
N LEU A 125 -16.01 2.73 11.36
CA LEU A 125 -15.52 2.28 10.07
C LEU A 125 -15.28 3.53 9.23
N GLY A 126 -14.05 4.03 9.27
CA GLY A 126 -13.59 5.03 8.33
C GLY A 126 -13.51 4.39 6.96
N ASN A 127 -14.62 4.38 6.23
CA ASN A 127 -14.63 4.12 4.80
C ASN A 127 -13.93 5.32 4.16
N TRP A 128 -12.61 5.26 4.03
CA TRP A 128 -11.94 6.19 3.15
C TRP A 128 -12.45 5.92 1.74
N ASN A 129 -13.20 6.87 1.20
CA ASN A 129 -13.64 6.88 -0.18
C ASN A 129 -12.86 7.97 -0.88
N GLY A 130 -12.01 7.58 -1.83
CA GLY A 130 -11.14 8.51 -2.52
C GLY A 130 -10.16 7.82 -3.42
N GLU A 131 -9.37 8.64 -4.11
CA GLU A 131 -8.25 8.22 -4.94
C GLU A 131 -6.98 8.84 -4.33
N VAL A 132 -5.90 8.07 -4.29
CA VAL A 132 -4.59 8.56 -3.82
C VAL A 132 -3.58 8.37 -4.94
N THR A 133 -2.93 9.47 -5.31
CA THR A 133 -1.81 9.44 -6.24
C THR A 133 -0.56 8.99 -5.49
N TRP A 134 0.03 7.88 -5.93
CA TRP A 134 1.24 7.32 -5.36
C TRP A 134 2.40 7.41 -6.35
N LYS A 135 3.60 7.60 -5.80
CA LYS A 135 4.87 7.62 -6.54
C LYS A 135 5.89 6.73 -5.82
N LEU A 136 6.38 5.71 -6.51
CA LEU A 136 7.40 4.78 -6.05
C LEU A 136 8.72 5.07 -6.75
N THR A 137 9.75 5.41 -5.99
CA THR A 137 11.11 5.66 -6.50
C THR A 137 12.04 4.57 -6.01
N PHE A 138 12.80 3.98 -6.94
CA PHE A 138 13.66 2.83 -6.68
C PHE A 138 15.11 3.28 -6.57
N SER A 139 15.65 3.29 -5.35
CA SER A 139 17.03 3.76 -5.11
C SER A 139 18.09 2.72 -5.49
N LYS A 140 17.77 1.42 -5.43
CA LYS A 140 18.69 0.31 -5.72
C LYS A 140 18.59 -0.27 -7.13
N GLY A 141 17.74 0.29 -8.00
CA GLY A 141 17.43 -0.30 -9.31
C GLY A 141 16.21 -1.24 -9.27
N GLY A 142 16.04 -2.07 -10.31
CA GLY A 142 14.90 -3.00 -10.44
C GLY A 142 13.56 -2.35 -10.81
N CYS A 143 13.51 -1.03 -11.00
CA CYS A 143 12.29 -0.30 -11.37
C CYS A 143 11.73 -0.74 -12.72
N ILE A 144 12.60 -1.08 -13.68
CA ILE A 144 12.18 -1.45 -15.03
C ILE A 144 11.50 -2.81 -15.01
N ASP A 145 12.15 -3.82 -14.42
CA ASP A 145 11.60 -5.17 -14.31
C ASP A 145 10.31 -5.18 -13.49
N PHE A 146 10.33 -4.48 -12.34
CA PHE A 146 9.15 -4.34 -11.50
C PHE A 146 8.03 -3.60 -12.22
N GLY A 147 8.33 -2.51 -12.91
CA GLY A 147 7.37 -1.70 -13.64
C GLY A 147 6.74 -2.44 -14.82
N MET A 148 7.54 -3.14 -15.61
CA MET A 148 7.04 -3.97 -16.71
C MET A 148 6.18 -5.12 -16.20
N ALA A 149 6.60 -5.80 -15.12
CA ALA A 149 5.82 -6.86 -14.51
C ALA A 149 4.50 -6.33 -13.93
N LEU A 150 4.52 -5.17 -13.28
CA LEU A 150 3.33 -4.53 -12.74
C LEU A 150 2.35 -4.13 -13.83
N LEU A 151 2.82 -3.50 -14.91
CA LEU A 151 1.97 -3.09 -16.03
C LEU A 151 1.30 -4.30 -16.68
N ARG A 152 2.03 -5.40 -16.88
CA ARG A 152 1.47 -6.67 -17.36
C ARG A 152 0.47 -7.26 -16.39
N ALA A 153 0.75 -7.23 -15.08
CA ALA A 153 -0.15 -7.77 -14.06
C ALA A 153 -1.44 -6.97 -13.93
N VAL A 154 -1.38 -5.63 -14.06
CA VAL A 154 -2.57 -4.77 -14.08
C VAL A 154 -3.41 -5.04 -15.32
N ASP A 155 -2.78 -5.17 -16.49
CA ASP A 155 -3.46 -5.48 -17.75
C ASP A 155 -4.13 -6.86 -17.73
N MET A 156 -3.41 -7.89 -17.26
CA MET A 156 -3.96 -9.25 -17.09
C MET A 156 -5.02 -9.32 -15.99
N GLY A 157 -4.84 -8.60 -14.89
CA GLY A 157 -5.79 -8.54 -13.78
C GLY A 157 -7.10 -7.84 -14.15
N LEU A 158 -7.06 -6.91 -15.12
CA LEU A 158 -8.25 -6.30 -15.69
C LEU A 158 -9.02 -7.26 -16.62
N LEU A 159 -8.32 -8.15 -17.34
CA LEU A 159 -8.92 -9.11 -18.27
C LEU A 159 -9.66 -10.27 -17.60
N LEU A 160 -9.48 -10.46 -16.29
CA LEU A 160 -10.13 -11.51 -15.49
C LEU A 160 -11.38 -11.03 -14.73
N LEU A 161 -11.81 -9.77 -14.93
CA LEU A 161 -13.05 -9.18 -14.40
C LEU A 161 -14.05 -8.94 -15.53
#